data_AF-A0A2V9QKC9-F1
#
_entry.id   AF-A0A2V9QKC9-F1
#
_cell.length_a   1.000
_cell.length_b   1.000
_cell.length_c   1.000
_cell.angle_alpha   90.00
_cell.angle_beta   90.00
_cell.angle_gamma   90.00
#
_symmetry.space_group_name_H-M   'P 1'
#
loop_
_entity.id
_entity.type
_entity.pdbx_description
1 polymer ?
#
loop_
_entity_poly.entity_id
_entity_poly.type
_entity_poly.pdbx_seq_one_letter_code
_entity_poly.pdbx_strand_id
1 'polypeptide(L)'
;WKNYEAAVQPDLEVVRSAKKLYELLYGPVRARLAEEARKKLAPELLEALNAPADKRSDKQIELAKKAEKEVEVSKDKLEKALGEDDRKFFKELDKKLTTLEKELQDKKPHTWGFYSPATSLNHVDALPPMGAYPLPYEPEKLKELKPRLLKRGDVHQPGSEVEVGWPEILGPGPGGKIDKTPRLALVEWLTSRTNPLVSRVWTNYIWQQHFGRGLAATPGDFGVRSSPPTHPELLDWLAMELMDNGWSTKHIHRLIVLSSTYRQAAQPNPKNAKVDPENKYWWHWSPRRLEAEAIRDSVLAVSGELDTTLGGPSVSFGSSSAADGGELDPTFAEQNLGSKQESIKPRRSLYVRQLRNNFPIMQKLFNGPSASDSCPRRHVSTVALQPLYMLNNPFILKQAELFAARVFGTAGQDPLRQIQLAFVLALGRSPERADVEAVSAFLETYKGPETLSGNGTSRKSTEHQVVALIGKASTGSATKRAAGDGEVTEGTTQPTAVQLTNENPKQPPQGLVHLCHALLNLNEFFYLE
;
A
#
# COMPACT_ATOMS: atom_id res chain seq x y z
N TRP A 1 13.11 14.11 -5.76
CA TRP A 1 14.03 14.01 -6.90
C TRP A 1 15.50 14.15 -6.49
N LYS A 2 15.95 15.28 -5.95
CA LYS A 2 17.36 15.46 -5.49
C LYS A 2 17.90 14.35 -4.56
N ASN A 3 17.09 13.90 -3.60
CA ASN A 3 17.49 12.79 -2.71
C ASN A 3 17.63 11.44 -3.45
N TYR A 4 16.83 11.22 -4.49
CA TYR A 4 16.97 10.03 -5.35
C TYR A 4 18.24 10.11 -6.19
N GLU A 5 18.50 11.25 -6.83
CA GLU A 5 19.71 11.44 -7.63
C GLU A 5 20.96 11.19 -6.80
N ALA A 6 21.02 11.73 -5.58
CA ALA A 6 22.13 11.49 -4.65
C ALA A 6 22.29 10.01 -4.26
N ALA A 7 21.17 9.29 -4.04
CA ALA A 7 21.20 7.88 -3.65
C ALA A 7 21.65 6.93 -4.78
N VAL A 8 21.46 7.32 -6.04
CA VAL A 8 21.71 6.46 -7.22
C VAL A 8 22.96 6.87 -8.01
N GLN A 9 23.62 7.99 -7.66
CA GLN A 9 24.90 8.36 -8.30
C GLN A 9 25.96 7.24 -8.29
N PRO A 10 26.20 6.51 -7.19
CA PRO A 10 27.20 5.44 -7.18
C PRO A 10 26.88 4.35 -8.19
N ASP A 11 25.61 3.91 -8.24
CA ASP A 11 25.14 2.88 -9.17
C ASP A 11 25.24 3.37 -10.63
N LEU A 12 24.94 4.65 -10.89
CA LEU A 12 25.08 5.28 -12.21
C LEU A 12 26.54 5.31 -12.69
N GLU A 13 27.49 5.59 -11.81
CA GLU A 13 28.92 5.61 -12.13
C GLU A 13 29.44 4.21 -12.48
N VAL A 14 28.99 3.19 -11.74
CA VAL A 14 29.29 1.78 -12.03
C VAL A 14 28.75 1.39 -13.40
N VAL A 15 27.49 1.73 -13.71
CA VAL A 15 26.88 1.43 -15.02
C VAL A 15 27.61 2.17 -16.15
N ARG A 16 27.95 3.46 -15.98
CA ARG A 16 28.73 4.21 -16.99
C ARG A 16 30.10 3.58 -17.23
N SER A 17 30.79 3.17 -16.17
CA SER A 17 32.10 2.53 -16.26
C SER A 17 32.02 1.17 -16.95
N ALA A 18 30.99 0.36 -16.62
CA ALA A 18 30.74 -0.92 -17.26
C ALA A 18 30.39 -0.76 -18.76
N LYS A 19 29.57 0.23 -19.13
CA LYS A 19 29.30 0.56 -20.54
C LYS A 19 30.55 0.99 -21.30
N LYS A 20 31.41 1.79 -20.67
CA LYS A 20 32.68 2.22 -21.28
C LYS A 20 33.61 1.04 -21.50
N LEU A 21 33.71 0.13 -20.54
CA LEU A 21 34.48 -1.12 -20.67
C LEU A 21 33.90 -2.00 -21.78
N TYR A 22 32.58 -2.14 -21.84
CA TYR A 22 31.87 -2.90 -22.86
C TYR A 22 32.17 -2.36 -24.28
N GLU A 23 32.07 -1.05 -24.49
CA GLU A 23 32.39 -0.43 -25.79
C GLU A 23 33.88 -0.52 -26.13
N LEU A 24 34.78 -0.44 -25.14
CA LEU A 24 36.23 -0.57 -25.39
C LEU A 24 36.62 -1.98 -25.83
N LEU A 25 36.02 -3.00 -25.25
CA LEU A 25 36.30 -4.40 -25.57
C LEU A 25 35.60 -4.87 -26.85
N TYR A 26 34.33 -4.49 -27.03
CA TYR A 26 33.47 -5.07 -28.06
C TYR A 26 33.07 -4.10 -29.17
N GLY A 27 33.26 -2.79 -28.99
CA GLY A 27 33.02 -1.77 -30.01
C GLY A 27 33.80 -2.01 -31.32
N PRO A 28 35.10 -2.36 -31.28
CA PRO A 28 35.86 -2.66 -32.50
C PRO A 28 35.32 -3.88 -33.28
N VAL A 29 34.91 -4.94 -32.56
CA VAL A 29 34.32 -6.14 -33.16
C VAL A 29 32.95 -5.82 -33.76
N ARG A 30 32.14 -5.02 -33.04
CA ARG A 30 30.83 -4.52 -33.52
C ARG A 30 30.99 -3.68 -34.79
N ALA A 31 31.97 -2.76 -34.83
CA ALA A 31 32.23 -1.92 -35.99
C ALA A 31 32.65 -2.74 -37.22
N ARG A 32 33.49 -3.77 -37.04
CA ARG A 32 33.86 -4.68 -38.13
C ARG A 32 32.65 -5.41 -38.71
N LEU A 33 31.79 -5.96 -37.84
CA LEU A 33 30.56 -6.65 -38.25
C LEU A 33 29.55 -5.71 -38.92
N ALA A 34 29.45 -4.47 -38.43
CA ALA A 34 28.59 -3.44 -39.01
C ALA A 34 29.07 -3.05 -40.42
N GLU A 35 30.38 -2.89 -40.62
CA GLU A 35 30.97 -2.63 -41.95
C GLU A 35 30.80 -3.82 -42.92
N GLU A 36 30.90 -5.06 -42.42
CA GLU A 36 30.60 -6.26 -43.22
C GLU A 36 29.10 -6.33 -43.60
N ALA A 37 28.20 -5.95 -42.70
CA ALA A 37 26.77 -5.85 -42.99
C ALA A 37 26.47 -4.72 -43.98
N ARG A 38 27.14 -3.57 -43.83
CA ARG A 38 27.01 -2.41 -44.71
C ARG A 38 27.42 -2.73 -46.14
N LYS A 39 28.45 -3.54 -46.35
CA LYS A 39 28.88 -4.02 -47.68
C LYS A 39 27.87 -4.96 -48.36
N LYS A 40 26.93 -5.53 -47.61
CA LYS A 40 25.88 -6.44 -48.12
C LYS A 40 24.54 -5.75 -48.36
N LEU A 41 24.42 -4.45 -48.06
CA LEU A 41 23.21 -3.67 -48.30
C LEU A 41 22.96 -3.48 -49.80
N ALA A 42 21.68 -3.41 -50.17
CA ALA A 42 21.28 -2.99 -51.50
C ALA A 42 21.73 -1.52 -51.77
N PRO A 43 22.09 -1.17 -53.02
CA PRO A 43 22.62 0.16 -53.36
C PRO A 43 21.69 1.31 -52.97
N GLU A 44 20.37 1.12 -53.09
CA GLU A 44 19.34 2.11 -52.69
C GLU A 44 19.34 2.39 -51.17
N LEU A 45 19.61 1.37 -50.35
CA LEU A 45 19.69 1.49 -48.89
C LEU A 45 21.01 2.15 -48.46
N LEU A 46 22.09 1.85 -49.16
CA LEU A 46 23.40 2.46 -48.93
C LEU A 46 23.38 3.97 -49.25
N GLU A 47 22.71 4.36 -50.33
CA GLU A 47 22.55 5.75 -50.74
C GLU A 47 21.70 6.55 -49.74
N ALA A 48 20.60 5.96 -49.26
CA ALA A 48 19.76 6.56 -48.21
C ALA A 48 20.51 6.71 -46.87
N LEU A 49 21.35 5.74 -46.50
CA LEU A 49 22.15 5.76 -45.27
C LEU A 49 23.26 6.83 -45.31
N ASN A 50 23.90 7.02 -46.47
CA ASN A 50 24.99 7.97 -46.66
C ASN A 50 24.52 9.43 -46.82
N ALA A 51 23.24 9.66 -47.11
CA ALA A 51 22.67 11.01 -47.20
C ALA A 51 22.64 11.69 -45.81
N PRO A 52 23.06 12.98 -45.70
CA PRO A 52 23.02 13.73 -44.45
C PRO A 52 21.60 13.79 -43.87
N ALA A 53 21.44 13.56 -42.56
CA ALA A 53 20.13 13.44 -41.89
C ALA A 53 19.17 14.61 -42.20
N ASP A 54 19.70 15.82 -42.33
CA ASP A 54 18.93 17.06 -42.57
C ASP A 54 18.50 17.25 -44.03
N LYS A 55 18.96 16.38 -44.95
CA LYS A 55 18.68 16.45 -46.40
C LYS A 55 17.96 15.22 -46.94
N ARG A 56 17.52 14.30 -46.08
CA ARG A 56 16.80 13.09 -46.48
C ARG A 56 15.34 13.45 -46.82
N SER A 57 14.88 13.02 -47.99
CA SER A 57 13.43 13.00 -48.31
C SER A 57 12.67 11.99 -47.44
N ASP A 58 11.34 12.11 -47.30
CA ASP A 58 10.52 11.20 -46.48
C ASP A 58 10.73 9.72 -46.82
N LYS A 59 10.89 9.39 -48.12
CA LYS A 59 11.21 8.03 -48.59
C LYS A 59 12.62 7.59 -48.17
N GLN A 60 13.60 8.49 -48.21
CA GLN A 60 14.95 8.21 -47.75
C GLN A 60 15.03 8.08 -46.23
N ILE A 61 14.15 8.73 -45.46
CA ILE A 61 14.07 8.54 -44.00
C ILE A 61 13.61 7.12 -43.67
N GLU A 62 12.58 6.61 -44.34
CA GLU A 62 12.12 5.22 -44.13
C GLU A 62 13.16 4.19 -44.60
N LEU A 63 13.78 4.40 -45.75
CA LEU A 63 14.84 3.53 -46.27
C LEU A 63 16.10 3.57 -45.39
N ALA A 64 16.48 4.74 -44.86
CA ALA A 64 17.59 4.87 -43.93
C ALA A 64 17.29 4.14 -42.61
N LYS A 65 16.08 4.25 -42.06
CA LYS A 65 15.68 3.46 -40.86
C LYS A 65 15.76 1.95 -41.10
N LYS A 66 15.36 1.50 -42.30
CA LYS A 66 15.47 0.09 -42.69
C LYS A 66 16.93 -0.34 -42.83
N ALA A 67 17.78 0.49 -43.45
CA ALA A 67 19.21 0.26 -43.59
C ALA A 67 19.94 0.23 -42.24
N GLU A 68 19.63 1.16 -41.35
CA GLU A 68 20.18 1.23 -39.98
C GLU A 68 19.86 -0.05 -39.21
N LYS A 69 18.62 -0.57 -39.31
CA LYS A 69 18.21 -1.84 -38.69
C LYS A 69 18.91 -3.06 -39.27
N GLU A 70 19.26 -3.05 -40.56
CA GLU A 70 19.99 -4.15 -41.21
C GLU A 70 21.50 -4.14 -40.89
N VAL A 71 22.07 -2.96 -40.68
CA VAL A 71 23.47 -2.76 -40.24
C VAL A 71 23.63 -2.97 -38.74
N GLU A 72 22.56 -2.80 -37.96
CA GLU A 72 22.57 -3.01 -36.52
C GLU A 72 23.02 -4.45 -36.17
N VAL A 73 24.15 -4.53 -35.47
CA VAL A 73 24.71 -5.80 -35.01
C VAL A 73 24.04 -6.17 -33.69
N SER A 74 23.13 -7.14 -33.75
CA SER A 74 22.49 -7.68 -32.55
C SER A 74 23.50 -8.32 -31.59
N LYS A 75 23.16 -8.35 -30.30
CA LYS A 75 23.98 -8.97 -29.25
C LYS A 75 24.33 -10.43 -29.60
N ASP A 76 23.40 -11.17 -30.19
CA ASP A 76 23.61 -12.56 -30.61
C ASP A 76 24.64 -12.72 -31.74
N LYS A 77 24.66 -11.78 -32.70
CA LYS A 77 25.66 -11.77 -33.79
C LYS A 77 27.04 -11.45 -33.23
N LEU A 78 27.12 -10.52 -32.29
CA LEU A 78 28.36 -10.17 -31.62
C LEU A 78 28.88 -11.36 -30.79
N GLU A 79 28.02 -12.04 -30.03
CA GLU A 79 28.38 -13.21 -29.22
C GLU A 79 28.99 -14.34 -30.08
N LYS A 80 28.44 -14.59 -31.28
CA LYS A 80 28.93 -15.63 -32.19
C LYS A 80 30.27 -15.30 -32.85
N ALA A 81 30.66 -14.03 -32.87
CA ALA A 81 31.92 -13.57 -33.47
C ALA A 81 33.11 -13.56 -32.49
N LEU A 82 32.86 -13.86 -31.21
CA LEU A 82 33.86 -13.86 -30.13
C LEU A 82 34.45 -15.25 -29.91
N GLY A 83 35.71 -15.30 -29.46
CA GLY A 83 36.35 -16.53 -28.97
C GLY A 83 35.70 -17.05 -27.68
N GLU A 84 36.00 -18.29 -27.28
CA GLU A 84 35.32 -18.92 -26.13
C GLU A 84 35.44 -18.15 -24.82
N ASP A 85 36.63 -17.62 -24.50
CA ASP A 85 36.88 -16.88 -23.26
C ASP A 85 36.23 -15.48 -23.30
N ASP A 86 36.36 -14.76 -24.41
CA ASP A 86 35.71 -13.45 -24.60
C ASP A 86 34.19 -13.57 -24.59
N ARG A 87 33.64 -14.68 -25.08
CA ARG A 87 32.21 -14.97 -25.08
C ARG A 87 31.69 -15.24 -23.67
N LYS A 88 32.45 -15.94 -22.82
CA LYS A 88 32.09 -16.15 -21.40
C LYS A 88 32.09 -14.82 -20.65
N PHE A 89 33.14 -14.02 -20.84
CA PHE A 89 33.23 -12.69 -20.20
C PHE A 89 32.12 -11.74 -20.70
N PHE A 90 31.81 -11.76 -22.00
CA PHE A 90 30.73 -10.99 -22.60
C PHE A 90 29.38 -11.30 -21.93
N LYS A 91 29.06 -12.58 -21.76
CA LYS A 91 27.81 -13.02 -21.12
C LYS A 91 27.73 -12.57 -19.66
N GLU A 92 28.82 -12.67 -18.93
CA GLU A 92 28.85 -12.27 -17.54
C GLU A 92 28.68 -10.74 -17.39
N LEU A 93 29.40 -9.97 -18.21
CA LEU A 93 29.33 -8.51 -18.22
C LEU A 93 27.94 -8.03 -18.65
N ASP A 94 27.36 -8.61 -19.72
CA ASP A 94 26.01 -8.26 -20.19
C ASP A 94 24.95 -8.60 -19.16
N LYS A 95 25.05 -9.76 -18.49
CA LYS A 95 24.15 -10.14 -17.40
C LYS A 95 24.25 -9.17 -16.22
N LYS A 96 25.47 -8.78 -15.80
CA LYS A 96 25.67 -7.81 -14.72
C LYS A 96 25.12 -6.43 -15.10
N LEU A 97 25.39 -5.98 -16.32
CA LEU A 97 24.96 -4.68 -16.81
C LEU A 97 23.44 -4.61 -16.95
N THR A 98 22.80 -5.62 -17.52
CA THR A 98 21.33 -5.71 -17.61
C THR A 98 20.67 -5.79 -16.23
N THR A 99 21.28 -6.49 -15.27
CA THR A 99 20.78 -6.54 -13.89
C THR A 99 20.87 -5.16 -13.23
N LEU A 100 22.03 -4.51 -13.29
CA LEU A 100 22.23 -3.17 -12.73
C LEU A 100 21.32 -2.12 -13.39
N GLU A 101 21.15 -2.16 -14.71
CA GLU A 101 20.24 -1.27 -15.42
C GLU A 101 18.79 -1.48 -14.98
N LYS A 102 18.37 -2.73 -14.79
CA LYS A 102 17.04 -3.05 -14.28
C LYS A 102 16.85 -2.54 -12.85
N GLU A 103 17.81 -2.77 -11.96
CA GLU A 103 17.78 -2.26 -10.59
C GLU A 103 17.70 -0.72 -10.56
N LEU A 104 18.45 -0.05 -11.45
CA LEU A 104 18.45 1.40 -11.55
C LEU A 104 17.13 1.94 -12.09
N GLN A 105 16.53 1.23 -13.04
CA GLN A 105 15.20 1.52 -13.58
C GLN A 105 14.11 1.34 -12.51
N ASP A 106 14.16 0.26 -11.73
CA ASP A 106 13.22 -0.01 -10.63
C ASP A 106 13.34 1.05 -9.51
N LYS A 107 14.56 1.55 -9.26
CA LYS A 107 14.79 2.65 -8.31
C LYS A 107 14.30 4.00 -8.83
N LYS A 108 14.19 4.21 -10.15
CA LYS A 108 13.85 5.51 -10.76
C LYS A 108 12.50 6.01 -10.25
N PRO A 109 12.38 7.27 -9.77
CA PRO A 109 11.11 7.78 -9.31
C PRO A 109 10.20 7.86 -10.50
N HIS A 110 9.12 7.10 -10.43
CA HIS A 110 8.13 7.03 -11.46
C HIS A 110 6.74 7.18 -10.86
N THR A 111 5.79 7.48 -11.72
CA THR A 111 4.37 7.57 -11.38
C THR A 111 3.58 6.66 -12.29
N TRP A 112 2.57 5.99 -11.72
CA TRP A 112 1.51 5.35 -12.49
C TRP A 112 0.38 6.32 -12.88
N GLY A 113 0.36 7.52 -12.29
CA GLY A 113 -0.55 8.60 -12.65
C GLY A 113 -0.04 9.46 -13.81
N PHE A 114 -0.97 10.00 -14.61
CA PHE A 114 -0.67 10.93 -15.70
C PHE A 114 -0.22 12.29 -15.13
N TYR A 115 1.05 12.64 -15.33
CA TYR A 115 1.55 14.01 -15.17
C TYR A 115 1.77 14.60 -16.56
N SER A 116 1.10 15.70 -16.89
CA SER A 116 1.22 16.28 -18.24
C SER A 116 2.66 16.75 -18.49
N PRO A 117 3.40 16.21 -19.47
CA PRO A 117 4.72 16.72 -19.79
C PRO A 117 4.67 18.10 -20.45
N ALA A 118 3.48 18.58 -20.84
CA ALA A 118 3.27 19.90 -21.41
C ALA A 118 2.98 21.00 -20.38
N THR A 119 2.38 20.66 -19.23
CA THR A 119 1.88 21.66 -18.26
C THR A 119 2.30 21.41 -16.80
N SER A 120 2.85 20.24 -16.49
CA SER A 120 3.33 19.92 -15.15
C SER A 120 4.59 20.73 -14.82
N LEU A 121 4.63 21.30 -13.61
CA LEU A 121 5.84 21.93 -13.05
C LEU A 121 6.96 20.91 -12.76
N ASN A 122 6.60 19.63 -12.63
CA ASN A 122 7.53 18.55 -12.33
C ASN A 122 7.68 17.62 -13.54
N HIS A 123 8.93 17.36 -13.94
CA HIS A 123 9.27 16.28 -14.87
C HIS A 123 9.43 14.98 -14.09
N VAL A 124 8.42 14.12 -14.15
CA VAL A 124 8.45 12.77 -13.57
C VAL A 124 8.24 11.79 -14.72
N ASP A 125 8.99 10.69 -14.74
CA ASP A 125 8.74 9.65 -15.73
C ASP A 125 7.44 8.94 -15.41
N ALA A 126 6.51 8.96 -16.36
CA ALA A 126 5.33 8.12 -16.31
C ALA A 126 5.72 6.72 -16.79
N LEU A 127 5.53 5.70 -15.94
CA LEU A 127 5.54 4.34 -16.45
C LEU A 127 4.22 4.12 -17.18
N PRO A 128 4.24 3.53 -18.39
CA PRO A 128 3.01 3.23 -19.10
C PRO A 128 2.16 2.31 -18.19
N PRO A 129 0.92 2.68 -17.87
CA PRO A 129 0.03 1.72 -17.23
C PRO A 129 -0.12 0.50 -18.14
N MET A 130 -0.21 -0.69 -17.56
CA MET A 130 -0.47 -1.90 -18.35
C MET A 130 -1.87 -1.78 -18.97
N GLY A 131 -1.94 -1.53 -20.27
CA GLY A 131 -3.17 -1.24 -21.00
C GLY A 131 -3.07 0.12 -21.71
N ALA A 132 -3.55 0.16 -22.96
CA ALA A 132 -3.39 1.28 -23.88
C ALA A 132 -3.56 2.66 -23.21
N TYR A 133 -2.51 3.47 -23.27
CA TYR A 133 -2.53 4.83 -22.75
C TYR A 133 -3.28 5.72 -23.76
N PRO A 134 -4.44 6.31 -23.41
CA PRO A 134 -5.28 7.01 -24.39
C PRO A 134 -4.73 8.39 -24.79
N LEU A 135 -3.68 8.88 -24.11
CA LEU A 135 -3.07 10.20 -24.36
C LEU A 135 -1.58 10.04 -24.66
N PRO A 136 -1.00 10.71 -25.66
CA PRO A 136 0.44 10.68 -25.89
C PRO A 136 1.20 11.36 -24.74
N TYR A 137 2.41 10.89 -24.43
CA TYR A 137 3.33 11.52 -23.48
C TYR A 137 4.36 12.42 -24.16
N GLU A 138 3.98 13.06 -25.27
CA GLU A 138 4.83 13.98 -26.03
C GLU A 138 4.23 15.39 -25.93
N PRO A 139 4.97 16.40 -25.44
CA PRO A 139 4.45 17.76 -25.26
C PRO A 139 3.85 18.36 -26.53
N GLU A 140 4.49 18.16 -27.67
CA GLU A 140 4.03 18.73 -28.95
C GLU A 140 2.71 18.08 -29.39
N LYS A 141 2.59 16.74 -29.33
CA LYS A 141 1.33 16.05 -29.60
C LYS A 141 0.22 16.47 -28.64
N LEU A 142 0.54 16.72 -27.36
CA LEU A 142 -0.45 17.16 -26.37
C LEU A 142 -0.97 18.57 -26.65
N LYS A 143 -0.15 19.48 -27.19
CA LYS A 143 -0.58 20.84 -27.57
C LYS A 143 -1.55 20.83 -28.75
N GLU A 144 -1.41 19.87 -29.66
CA GLU A 144 -2.26 19.72 -30.85
C GLU A 144 -3.59 19.02 -30.54
N LEU A 145 -3.70 18.34 -29.40
CA LEU A 145 -4.91 17.59 -29.04
C LEU A 145 -6.09 18.50 -28.71
N LYS A 146 -7.23 18.19 -29.32
CA LYS A 146 -8.51 18.88 -29.11
C LYS A 146 -9.42 18.03 -28.21
N PRO A 147 -9.98 18.58 -27.12
CA PRO A 147 -10.86 17.83 -26.25
C PRO A 147 -12.18 17.50 -26.98
N ARG A 148 -12.68 16.29 -26.79
CA ARG A 148 -13.91 15.79 -27.43
C ARG A 148 -14.79 15.05 -26.44
N LEU A 149 -16.10 15.14 -26.63
CA LEU A 149 -17.06 14.35 -25.88
C LEU A 149 -17.05 12.91 -26.40
N LEU A 150 -16.73 11.94 -25.55
CA LEU A 150 -16.69 10.53 -25.94
C LEU A 150 -18.10 9.93 -26.01
N LYS A 151 -18.43 9.27 -27.12
CA LYS A 151 -19.74 8.61 -27.27
C LYS A 151 -19.80 7.44 -26.29
N ARG A 152 -20.73 7.51 -25.33
CA ARG A 152 -20.88 6.52 -24.24
C ARG A 152 -19.60 6.32 -23.41
N GLY A 153 -18.67 7.28 -23.41
CA GLY A 153 -17.40 7.17 -22.69
C GLY A 153 -16.34 6.29 -23.38
N ASP A 154 -16.57 5.81 -24.59
CA ASP A 154 -15.59 5.01 -25.34
C ASP A 154 -14.48 5.90 -25.93
N VAL A 155 -13.24 5.66 -25.52
CA VAL A 155 -12.04 6.40 -25.95
C VAL A 155 -11.76 6.26 -27.45
N HIS A 156 -12.27 5.20 -28.09
CA HIS A 156 -12.12 4.98 -29.53
C HIS A 156 -13.25 5.60 -30.35
N GLN A 157 -14.26 6.20 -29.70
CA GLN A 157 -15.39 6.84 -30.36
C GLN A 157 -15.51 8.33 -30.00
N PRO A 158 -14.57 9.17 -30.48
CA PRO A 158 -14.64 10.60 -30.26
C PRO A 158 -15.89 11.19 -30.93
N GLY A 159 -16.64 11.99 -30.18
CA GLY A 159 -17.75 12.79 -30.66
C GLY A 159 -17.35 14.22 -30.98
N SER A 160 -18.26 15.15 -30.68
CA SER A 160 -18.08 16.58 -30.92
C SER A 160 -16.89 17.14 -30.13
N GLU A 161 -16.17 18.07 -30.75
CA GLU A 161 -15.17 18.88 -30.07
C GLU A 161 -15.85 19.76 -29.02
N VAL A 162 -15.20 19.89 -27.86
CA VAL A 162 -15.66 20.74 -26.77
C VAL A 162 -14.57 21.73 -26.43
N GLU A 163 -14.96 22.88 -25.91
CA GLU A 163 -14.03 23.88 -25.42
C GLU A 163 -13.97 23.87 -23.89
N VAL A 164 -12.94 24.53 -23.36
CA VAL A 164 -12.84 24.82 -21.93
C VAL A 164 -14.00 25.73 -21.52
N GLY A 165 -14.59 25.47 -20.36
CA GLY A 165 -15.69 26.29 -19.84
C GLY A 165 -15.89 26.15 -18.33
N TRP A 166 -16.44 27.22 -17.74
CA TRP A 166 -16.87 27.25 -16.35
C TRP A 166 -18.15 26.41 -16.13
N PRO A 167 -18.25 25.62 -15.05
CA PRO A 167 -19.47 24.87 -14.77
C PRO A 167 -20.65 25.80 -14.45
N GLU A 168 -21.63 25.87 -15.35
CA GLU A 168 -22.78 26.77 -15.24
C GLU A 168 -23.60 26.58 -13.94
N ILE A 169 -23.63 25.35 -13.42
CA ILE A 169 -24.34 25.01 -12.18
C ILE A 169 -23.81 25.75 -10.94
N LEU A 170 -22.57 26.24 -11.00
CA LEU A 170 -21.96 27.02 -9.92
C LEU A 170 -22.29 28.52 -10.01
N GLY A 171 -23.05 28.94 -11.04
CA GLY A 171 -23.32 30.34 -11.33
C GLY A 171 -22.17 31.02 -12.08
N PRO A 172 -22.12 32.37 -12.09
CA PRO A 172 -21.03 33.11 -12.75
C PRO A 172 -19.68 32.80 -12.10
N GLY A 173 -18.64 32.59 -12.92
CA GLY A 173 -17.29 32.33 -12.45
C GLY A 173 -16.61 33.56 -11.82
N PRO A 174 -15.32 33.48 -11.47
CA PRO A 174 -14.58 34.56 -10.83
C PRO A 174 -14.62 35.91 -11.57
N GLY A 175 -14.79 35.89 -12.90
CA GLY A 175 -14.98 37.09 -13.73
C GLY A 175 -16.42 37.64 -13.78
N GLY A 176 -17.34 37.10 -12.98
CA GLY A 176 -18.75 37.49 -12.96
C GLY A 176 -19.56 37.01 -14.17
N LYS A 177 -19.00 36.11 -14.99
CA LYS A 177 -19.62 35.55 -16.19
C LYS A 177 -19.31 34.07 -16.33
N ILE A 178 -20.14 33.36 -17.09
CA ILE A 178 -19.82 32.02 -17.59
C ILE A 178 -18.97 32.22 -18.85
N ASP A 179 -17.71 31.81 -18.80
CA ASP A 179 -16.77 31.99 -19.91
C ASP A 179 -15.84 30.78 -20.07
N LYS A 180 -14.82 30.91 -20.92
CA LYS A 180 -13.82 29.87 -21.21
C LYS A 180 -12.78 29.75 -20.08
N THR A 181 -13.17 29.92 -18.81
CA THR A 181 -12.25 29.84 -17.67
C THR A 181 -11.69 28.42 -17.55
N PRO A 182 -10.36 28.25 -17.43
CA PRO A 182 -9.77 26.93 -17.26
C PRO A 182 -10.09 26.30 -15.90
N ARG A 183 -9.90 24.98 -15.83
CA ARG A 183 -10.02 24.20 -14.59
C ARG A 183 -9.18 24.77 -13.43
N LEU A 184 -8.04 25.40 -13.73
CA LEU A 184 -7.22 26.05 -12.71
C LEU A 184 -7.99 27.14 -11.94
N ALA A 185 -8.74 27.99 -12.63
CA ALA A 185 -9.56 29.02 -11.98
C ALA A 185 -10.67 28.42 -11.10
N LEU A 186 -11.22 27.26 -11.48
CA LEU A 186 -12.16 26.53 -10.63
C LEU A 186 -11.48 26.06 -9.34
N VAL A 187 -10.25 25.55 -9.42
CA VAL A 187 -9.47 25.13 -8.23
C VAL A 187 -9.14 26.32 -7.34
N GLU A 188 -8.73 27.45 -7.93
CA GLU A 188 -8.47 28.70 -7.20
C GLU A 188 -9.73 29.20 -6.48
N TRP A 189 -10.89 29.17 -7.14
CA TRP A 189 -12.16 29.55 -6.51
C TRP A 189 -12.57 28.57 -5.40
N LEU A 190 -12.47 27.25 -5.64
CA LEU A 190 -12.80 26.21 -4.65
C LEU A 190 -11.98 26.34 -3.37
N THR A 191 -10.75 26.84 -3.47
CA THR A 191 -9.83 27.03 -2.33
C THR A 191 -9.75 28.49 -1.87
N SER A 192 -10.61 29.36 -2.41
CA SER A 192 -10.67 30.77 -2.04
C SER A 192 -11.44 30.99 -0.74
N ARG A 193 -11.12 32.08 -0.04
CA ARG A 193 -11.89 32.52 1.14
C ARG A 193 -13.36 32.81 0.84
N THR A 194 -13.71 33.08 -0.42
CA THR A 194 -15.10 33.34 -0.83
C THR A 194 -15.94 32.07 -0.94
N ASN A 195 -15.31 30.89 -0.87
CA ASN A 195 -15.98 29.60 -0.84
C ASN A 195 -15.46 28.73 0.33
N PRO A 196 -16.08 28.83 1.53
CA PRO A 196 -15.60 28.09 2.70
C PRO A 196 -15.95 26.59 2.65
N LEU A 197 -16.76 26.12 1.70
CA LEU A 197 -17.28 24.76 1.69
C LEU A 197 -16.17 23.71 1.71
N VAL A 198 -15.13 23.87 0.89
CA VAL A 198 -14.01 22.93 0.82
C VAL A 198 -13.27 22.84 2.16
N SER A 199 -13.00 24.00 2.78
CA SER A 199 -12.35 24.05 4.09
C SER A 199 -13.20 23.44 5.22
N ARG A 200 -14.52 23.67 5.21
CA ARG A 200 -15.47 23.04 6.16
C ARG A 200 -15.52 21.53 5.99
N VAL A 201 -15.63 21.04 4.76
CA VAL A 201 -15.62 19.61 4.47
C VAL A 201 -14.32 18.99 4.95
N TRP A 202 -13.18 19.58 4.61
CA TRP A 202 -11.86 19.03 4.95
C TRP A 202 -11.57 19.02 6.46
N THR A 203 -11.90 20.09 7.17
CA THR A 203 -11.73 20.14 8.64
C THR A 203 -12.68 19.18 9.35
N ASN A 204 -13.89 18.99 8.86
CA ASN A 204 -14.81 17.96 9.36
C ASN A 204 -14.25 16.54 9.16
N TYR A 205 -13.60 16.27 8.02
CA TYR A 205 -12.90 15.01 7.79
C TYR A 205 -11.75 14.81 8.77
N ILE A 206 -10.92 15.83 9.00
CA ILE A 206 -9.83 15.75 9.98
C ILE A 206 -10.37 15.48 11.39
N TRP A 207 -11.43 16.17 11.79
CA TRP A 207 -12.11 15.93 13.06
C TRP A 207 -12.64 14.49 13.15
N GLN A 208 -13.34 14.03 12.11
CA GLN A 208 -13.87 12.66 12.04
C GLN A 208 -12.77 11.60 12.19
N GLN A 209 -11.59 11.81 11.62
CA GLN A 209 -10.49 10.85 11.74
C GLN A 209 -9.97 10.71 13.17
N HIS A 210 -10.05 11.78 13.97
CA HIS A 210 -9.66 11.77 15.37
C HIS A 210 -10.74 11.23 16.29
N PHE A 211 -12.00 11.62 16.08
CA PHE A 211 -13.12 11.31 16.98
C PHE A 211 -14.07 10.21 16.47
N GLY A 212 -13.84 9.63 15.29
CA GLY A 212 -14.70 8.61 14.65
C GLY A 212 -16.02 9.13 14.05
N ARG A 213 -16.42 10.36 14.40
CA ARG A 213 -17.60 11.07 13.90
C ARG A 213 -17.24 12.54 13.64
N GLY A 214 -17.64 13.08 12.48
CA GLY A 214 -17.49 14.50 12.17
C GLY A 214 -18.43 15.40 12.98
N LEU A 215 -18.09 16.69 13.07
CA LEU A 215 -19.00 17.73 13.57
C LEU A 215 -20.30 17.75 12.77
N ALA A 216 -20.18 17.67 11.44
CA ALA A 216 -21.24 17.26 10.53
C ALA A 216 -21.22 15.73 10.39
N ALA A 217 -22.31 15.07 10.74
CA ALA A 217 -22.39 13.61 10.80
C ALA A 217 -22.31 12.94 9.41
N THR A 218 -22.65 13.67 8.35
CA THR A 218 -22.61 13.24 6.95
C THR A 218 -21.43 13.91 6.22
N PRO A 219 -20.21 13.36 6.33
CA PRO A 219 -19.02 13.99 5.73
C PRO A 219 -19.12 14.16 4.20
N GLY A 220 -19.89 13.31 3.52
CA GLY A 220 -20.09 13.36 2.07
C GLY A 220 -21.25 14.24 1.60
N ASP A 221 -22.03 14.84 2.50
CA ASP A 221 -23.16 15.70 2.14
C ASP A 221 -23.26 16.86 3.14
N PHE A 222 -22.89 18.05 2.65
CA PHE A 222 -22.98 19.34 3.35
C PHE A 222 -24.14 20.20 2.80
N GLY A 223 -25.03 19.60 2.00
CA GLY A 223 -26.17 20.29 1.42
C GLY A 223 -27.31 20.53 2.42
N VAL A 224 -28.32 21.27 1.98
CA VAL A 224 -29.51 21.63 2.78
C VAL A 224 -30.37 20.44 3.21
N ARG A 225 -30.12 19.24 2.65
CA ARG A 225 -30.82 17.99 3.00
C ARG A 225 -30.09 17.19 4.08
N SER A 226 -28.88 17.60 4.46
CA SER A 226 -28.11 16.99 5.53
C SER A 226 -28.49 17.55 6.90
N SER A 227 -28.22 16.79 7.96
CA SER A 227 -28.37 17.32 9.32
C SER A 227 -27.31 18.41 9.58
N PRO A 228 -27.66 19.50 10.26
CA PRO A 228 -26.69 20.54 10.55
C PRO A 228 -25.54 20.01 11.43
N PRO A 229 -24.34 20.63 11.36
CA PRO A 229 -23.26 20.32 12.26
C PRO A 229 -23.69 20.51 13.72
N THR A 230 -23.20 19.64 14.60
CA THR A 230 -23.43 19.75 16.05
C THR A 230 -22.85 21.04 16.65
N HIS A 231 -21.68 21.47 16.16
CA HIS A 231 -21.00 22.69 16.57
C HIS A 231 -20.63 23.52 15.32
N PRO A 232 -21.58 24.29 14.76
CA PRO A 232 -21.37 25.02 13.51
C PRO A 232 -20.27 26.10 13.65
N GLU A 233 -20.26 26.84 14.77
CA GLU A 233 -19.25 27.88 15.02
C GLU A 233 -17.83 27.31 15.12
N LEU A 234 -17.66 26.15 15.77
CA LEU A 234 -16.37 25.46 15.84
C LEU A 234 -15.90 25.00 14.45
N LEU A 235 -16.82 24.45 13.66
CA LEU A 235 -16.51 24.02 12.30
C LEU A 235 -16.09 25.19 11.42
N ASP A 236 -16.80 26.32 11.51
CA ASP A 236 -16.49 27.54 10.77
C ASP A 236 -15.16 28.15 11.23
N TRP A 237 -14.88 28.13 12.54
CA TRP A 237 -13.60 28.55 13.08
C TRP A 237 -12.44 27.70 12.58
N LEU A 238 -12.57 26.35 12.63
CA LEU A 238 -11.53 25.45 12.11
C LEU A 238 -11.31 25.64 10.60
N ALA A 239 -12.39 25.85 9.85
CA ALA A 239 -12.34 26.07 8.40
C ALA A 239 -11.59 27.36 8.05
N MET A 240 -11.86 28.46 8.77
CA MET A 240 -11.10 29.71 8.66
C MET A 240 -9.64 29.51 9.07
N GLU A 241 -9.39 28.87 10.21
CA GLU A 241 -8.03 28.61 10.70
C GLU A 241 -7.18 27.82 9.69
N LEU A 242 -7.79 26.87 8.98
CA LEU A 242 -7.13 26.12 7.91
C LEU A 242 -6.70 27.04 6.77
N MET A 243 -7.59 27.92 6.29
CA MET A 243 -7.30 28.84 5.19
C MET A 243 -6.25 29.89 5.61
N ASP A 244 -6.36 30.41 6.83
CA ASP A 244 -5.50 31.46 7.38
C ASP A 244 -4.06 30.97 7.61
N ASN A 245 -3.88 29.67 7.85
CA ASN A 245 -2.57 29.03 8.03
C ASN A 245 -2.10 28.25 6.79
N GLY A 246 -2.44 28.74 5.60
CA GLY A 246 -1.91 28.21 4.34
C GLY A 246 -2.31 26.77 4.05
N TRP A 247 -3.51 26.36 4.45
CA TRP A 247 -4.07 25.01 4.25
C TRP A 247 -3.25 23.89 4.93
N SER A 248 -2.52 24.22 5.99
CA SER A 248 -1.72 23.26 6.75
C SER A 248 -2.60 22.28 7.54
N THR A 249 -2.78 21.07 7.02
CA THR A 249 -3.46 19.96 7.74
C THR A 249 -2.80 19.65 9.07
N LYS A 250 -1.46 19.68 9.10
CA LYS A 250 -0.66 19.42 10.31
C LYS A 250 -0.96 20.41 11.42
N HIS A 251 -1.22 21.67 11.08
CA HIS A 251 -1.65 22.69 12.04
C HIS A 251 -2.98 22.33 12.68
N ILE A 252 -4.00 21.99 11.87
CA ILE A 252 -5.32 21.58 12.36
C ILE A 252 -5.24 20.29 13.19
N HIS A 253 -4.47 19.29 12.77
CA HIS A 253 -4.25 18.09 13.58
C HIS A 253 -3.67 18.45 14.95
N ARG A 254 -2.68 19.35 15.00
CA ARG A 254 -2.05 19.78 16.27
C ARG A 254 -3.04 20.49 17.18
N LEU A 255 -3.86 21.39 16.66
CA LEU A 255 -4.91 22.07 17.43
C LEU A 255 -5.88 21.07 18.06
N ILE A 256 -6.33 20.08 17.29
CA ILE A 256 -7.24 19.05 17.79
C ILE A 256 -6.58 18.21 18.88
N VAL A 257 -5.40 17.64 18.65
CA VAL A 257 -4.77 16.72 19.64
C VAL A 257 -4.30 17.42 20.92
N LEU A 258 -4.09 18.75 20.87
CA LEU A 258 -3.75 19.55 22.05
C LEU A 258 -4.99 20.15 22.74
N SER A 259 -6.19 20.00 22.17
CA SER A 259 -7.43 20.51 22.75
C SER A 259 -7.77 19.81 24.07
N SER A 260 -8.56 20.47 24.91
CA SER A 260 -9.13 19.82 26.11
C SER A 260 -10.07 18.69 25.73
N THR A 261 -10.81 18.82 24.62
CA THR A 261 -11.76 17.82 24.12
C THR A 261 -11.07 16.51 23.75
N TYR A 262 -9.94 16.56 23.04
CA TYR A 262 -9.19 15.35 22.67
C TYR A 262 -8.54 14.65 23.87
N ARG A 263 -8.20 15.41 24.93
CA ARG A 263 -7.55 14.90 26.14
C ARG A 263 -8.54 14.49 27.24
N GLN A 264 -9.84 14.44 26.95
CA GLN A 264 -10.84 13.94 27.91
C GLN A 264 -10.63 12.46 28.20
N ALA A 265 -10.98 12.01 29.40
CA ALA A 265 -10.98 10.59 29.73
C ALA A 265 -12.21 9.87 29.14
N ALA A 266 -12.12 8.56 28.98
CA ALA A 266 -13.24 7.72 28.52
C ALA A 266 -14.31 7.43 29.60
N GLN A 267 -14.17 8.00 30.81
CA GLN A 267 -15.03 7.67 31.94
C GLN A 267 -16.51 8.04 31.69
N PRO A 268 -17.44 7.08 31.84
CA PRO A 268 -18.85 7.35 31.64
C PRO A 268 -19.42 8.17 32.81
N ASN A 269 -20.18 9.21 32.48
CA ASN A 269 -20.97 9.97 33.45
C ASN A 269 -22.46 9.60 33.30
N PRO A 270 -23.08 8.93 34.28
CA PRO A 270 -24.46 8.47 34.17
C PRO A 270 -25.49 9.59 33.93
N LYS A 271 -25.20 10.84 34.36
CA LYS A 271 -26.08 11.98 34.10
C LYS A 271 -26.01 12.39 32.63
N ASN A 272 -24.80 12.52 32.09
CA ASN A 272 -24.60 12.90 30.69
C ASN A 272 -25.07 11.80 29.73
N ALA A 273 -24.82 10.53 30.06
CA ALA A 273 -25.27 9.39 29.26
C ALA A 273 -26.80 9.30 29.12
N LYS A 274 -27.57 9.84 30.08
CA LYS A 274 -29.04 9.93 29.97
C LYS A 274 -29.51 11.04 29.04
N VAL A 275 -28.73 12.12 28.92
CA VAL A 275 -29.08 13.30 28.09
C VAL A 275 -28.56 13.14 26.67
N ASP A 276 -27.33 12.66 26.51
CA ASP A 276 -26.63 12.46 25.25
C ASP A 276 -25.96 11.08 25.22
N PRO A 277 -26.75 10.00 25.02
CA PRO A 277 -26.23 8.62 24.98
C PRO A 277 -25.31 8.36 23.79
N GLU A 278 -25.39 9.17 22.74
CA GLU A 278 -24.56 9.05 21.53
C GLU A 278 -23.24 9.84 21.62
N ASN A 279 -23.01 10.54 22.73
CA ASN A 279 -21.86 11.44 22.91
C ASN A 279 -21.71 12.47 21.75
N LYS A 280 -22.84 13.00 21.25
CA LYS A 280 -22.89 14.05 20.20
C LYS A 280 -22.18 15.34 20.62
N TYR A 281 -22.06 15.58 21.93
CA TYR A 281 -21.43 16.78 22.48
C TYR A 281 -20.01 16.53 23.01
N TRP A 282 -19.40 15.37 22.76
CA TRP A 282 -18.03 15.02 23.17
C TRP A 282 -17.75 15.36 24.63
N TRP A 283 -18.59 14.84 25.53
CA TRP A 283 -18.44 14.99 26.97
C TRP A 283 -17.56 13.91 27.62
N HIS A 284 -17.13 12.92 26.84
CA HIS A 284 -16.06 11.98 27.19
C HIS A 284 -15.36 11.46 25.92
N TRP A 285 -14.21 10.80 26.08
CA TRP A 285 -13.58 10.07 24.98
C TRP A 285 -14.36 8.80 24.63
N SER A 286 -14.55 8.55 23.34
CA SER A 286 -15.20 7.34 22.84
C SER A 286 -14.16 6.40 22.23
N PRO A 287 -13.98 5.18 22.78
CA PRO A 287 -13.05 4.22 22.23
C PRO A 287 -13.34 3.95 20.75
N ARG A 288 -12.29 3.92 19.94
CA ARG A 288 -12.41 3.71 18.49
C ARG A 288 -11.55 2.54 18.03
N ARG A 289 -12.13 1.65 17.22
CA ARG A 289 -11.39 0.54 16.63
C ARG A 289 -10.36 1.07 15.62
N LEU A 290 -9.17 0.50 15.64
CA LEU A 290 -8.15 0.68 14.63
C LEU A 290 -8.65 0.21 13.26
N GLU A 291 -8.23 0.94 12.23
CA GLU A 291 -8.49 0.58 10.84
C GLU A 291 -7.62 -0.59 10.39
N ALA A 292 -8.00 -1.29 9.33
CA ALA A 292 -7.31 -2.50 8.89
C ALA A 292 -5.79 -2.33 8.68
N GLU A 293 -5.40 -1.24 8.04
CA GLU A 293 -4.00 -0.87 7.80
C GLU A 293 -3.25 -0.58 9.10
N ALA A 294 -3.92 0.09 10.05
CA ALA A 294 -3.35 0.40 11.36
C ALA A 294 -3.18 -0.86 12.21
N ILE A 295 -4.10 -1.83 12.13
CA ILE A 295 -3.97 -3.13 12.80
C ILE A 295 -2.72 -3.85 12.28
N ARG A 296 -2.57 -4.00 10.96
CA ARG A 296 -1.39 -4.63 10.36
C ARG A 296 -0.10 -3.93 10.77
N ASP A 297 -0.06 -2.60 10.63
CA ASP A 297 1.13 -1.82 10.96
C ASP A 297 1.46 -1.90 12.46
N SER A 298 0.46 -2.00 13.34
CA SER A 298 0.66 -2.18 14.79
C SER A 298 1.28 -3.55 15.08
N VAL A 299 0.77 -4.63 14.49
CA VAL A 299 1.35 -5.99 14.64
C VAL A 299 2.82 -6.01 14.22
N LEU A 300 3.15 -5.39 13.09
CA LEU A 300 4.54 -5.27 12.61
C LEU A 300 5.40 -4.36 13.49
N ALA A 301 4.81 -3.30 14.05
CA ALA A 301 5.53 -2.37 14.91
C ALA A 301 5.93 -3.02 16.23
N VAL A 302 5.06 -3.85 16.82
CA VAL A 302 5.34 -4.54 18.09
C VAL A 302 6.31 -5.69 17.92
N SER A 303 6.24 -6.43 16.81
CA SER A 303 7.24 -7.46 16.48
C SER A 303 8.62 -6.87 16.16
N GLY A 304 8.68 -5.61 15.75
CA GLY A 304 9.93 -4.91 15.40
C GLY A 304 10.31 -5.04 13.92
N GLU A 305 9.43 -5.61 13.10
CA GLU A 305 9.66 -5.81 11.67
C GLU A 305 9.25 -4.61 10.81
N LEU A 306 8.41 -3.70 11.33
CA LEU A 306 7.90 -2.58 10.54
C LEU A 306 9.01 -1.66 10.04
N ASP A 307 9.15 -1.59 8.72
CA ASP A 307 9.94 -0.55 8.07
C ASP A 307 9.15 0.77 7.98
N THR A 308 9.67 1.79 8.65
CA THR A 308 9.07 3.14 8.74
C THR A 308 9.66 4.13 7.73
N THR A 309 10.55 3.68 6.83
CA THR A 309 11.12 4.52 5.77
C THR A 309 10.02 5.19 4.96
N LEU A 310 10.17 6.49 4.73
CA LEU A 310 9.20 7.29 3.95
C LEU A 310 9.66 7.43 2.50
N GLY A 311 8.72 7.25 1.56
CA GLY A 311 8.96 7.33 0.12
C GLY A 311 9.42 6.01 -0.50
N GLY A 312 9.99 6.06 -1.70
CA GLY A 312 10.43 4.86 -2.42
C GLY A 312 9.28 4.05 -3.06
N PRO A 313 9.62 2.96 -3.77
CA PRO A 313 8.64 2.17 -4.52
C PRO A 313 7.69 1.41 -3.58
N SER A 314 6.50 1.10 -4.10
CA SER A 314 5.56 0.19 -3.45
C SER A 314 6.14 -1.22 -3.36
N VAL A 315 5.81 -1.94 -2.29
CA VAL A 315 6.16 -3.35 -2.12
C VAL A 315 4.95 -4.22 -2.46
N SER A 316 5.19 -5.33 -3.16
CA SER A 316 4.17 -6.35 -3.36
C SER A 316 4.50 -7.54 -2.48
N PHE A 317 3.53 -7.94 -1.66
CA PHE A 317 3.56 -9.25 -1.04
C PHE A 317 3.00 -10.25 -2.07
N GLY A 318 3.57 -11.46 -2.14
CA GLY A 318 3.25 -12.42 -3.19
C GLY A 318 1.74 -12.68 -3.25
N SER A 319 1.15 -12.63 -4.44
CA SER A 319 -0.26 -13.03 -4.60
C SER A 319 -0.31 -14.54 -4.50
N SER A 320 -0.83 -15.08 -3.40
CA SER A 320 -1.37 -16.43 -3.38
C SER A 320 -2.59 -16.45 -4.31
N SER A 321 -2.38 -16.73 -5.60
CA SER A 321 -3.40 -16.77 -6.65
C SER A 321 -4.14 -15.43 -6.89
N ALA A 322 -4.53 -15.17 -8.15
CA ALA A 322 -5.37 -14.03 -8.50
C ALA A 322 -6.85 -14.24 -8.12
N ALA A 323 -7.22 -15.44 -7.65
CA ALA A 323 -8.59 -15.85 -7.35
C ALA A 323 -9.01 -15.59 -5.90
N ASP A 324 -8.07 -15.59 -4.95
CA ASP A 324 -8.40 -15.72 -3.51
C ASP A 324 -8.25 -14.44 -2.69
N GLY A 325 -8.02 -13.27 -3.29
CA GLY A 325 -7.87 -12.07 -2.47
C GLY A 325 -6.50 -11.92 -1.83
N GLY A 326 -5.41 -12.31 -2.54
CA GLY A 326 -4.00 -12.33 -2.12
C GLY A 326 -3.66 -11.76 -0.72
N GLU A 327 -3.05 -12.58 0.13
CA GLU A 327 -2.76 -12.21 1.51
C GLU A 327 -1.67 -11.12 1.65
N LEU A 328 -1.79 -10.23 2.65
CA LEU A 328 -0.72 -9.28 3.02
C LEU A 328 0.36 -9.96 3.86
N ASP A 329 0.82 -11.11 3.43
CA ASP A 329 1.83 -11.86 4.15
C ASP A 329 3.21 -11.71 3.47
N PRO A 330 4.19 -11.08 4.13
CA PRO A 330 5.58 -11.04 3.68
C PRO A 330 6.15 -12.43 3.40
N THR A 331 5.76 -13.46 4.16
CA THR A 331 6.31 -14.81 3.96
C THR A 331 5.84 -15.47 2.65
N PHE A 332 4.69 -15.07 2.11
CA PHE A 332 4.23 -15.54 0.79
C PHE A 332 5.04 -14.98 -0.39
N ALA A 333 5.65 -13.79 -0.23
CA ALA A 333 6.51 -13.20 -1.24
C ALA A 333 7.81 -14.00 -1.42
N GLU A 334 8.37 -14.51 -0.33
CA GLU A 334 9.60 -15.32 -0.32
C GLU A 334 9.44 -16.65 -1.07
N GLN A 335 8.22 -17.22 -1.06
CA GLN A 335 7.95 -18.53 -1.67
C GLN A 335 7.63 -18.47 -3.17
N ASN A 336 7.06 -17.38 -3.67
CA ASN A 336 6.50 -17.33 -5.04
C ASN A 336 7.25 -16.42 -6.03
N LEU A 337 8.15 -15.55 -5.58
CA LEU A 337 9.06 -14.81 -6.46
C LEU A 337 10.45 -15.42 -6.32
N GLY A 338 10.82 -16.26 -7.30
CA GLY A 338 12.08 -16.99 -7.31
C GLY A 338 13.27 -16.13 -6.86
N SER A 339 13.89 -16.55 -5.76
CA SER A 339 15.24 -16.25 -5.28
C SER A 339 15.85 -14.90 -5.70
N LYS A 340 16.04 -14.00 -4.71
CA LYS A 340 16.84 -12.75 -4.72
C LYS A 340 16.07 -11.43 -4.79
N GLN A 341 14.99 -11.28 -4.05
CA GLN A 341 14.80 -9.99 -3.38
C GLN A 341 15.47 -10.13 -2.01
N GLU A 342 16.47 -9.28 -1.73
CA GLU A 342 16.91 -9.02 -0.35
C GLU A 342 15.67 -8.91 0.51
N SER A 343 15.61 -9.65 1.62
CA SER A 343 14.44 -9.73 2.52
C SER A 343 13.83 -8.34 2.72
N ILE A 344 12.79 -8.02 1.95
CA ILE A 344 12.23 -6.67 1.97
C ILE A 344 11.46 -6.61 3.28
N LYS A 345 12.03 -5.90 4.27
CA LYS A 345 11.37 -5.68 5.54
C LYS A 345 9.95 -5.16 5.30
N PRO A 346 8.95 -5.66 6.04
CA PRO A 346 7.57 -5.31 5.78
C PRO A 346 7.34 -3.82 6.03
N ARG A 347 7.08 -3.08 4.95
CA ARG A 347 6.81 -1.65 5.02
C ARG A 347 5.41 -1.37 5.56
N ARG A 348 5.22 -0.11 5.99
CA ARG A 348 3.90 0.44 6.32
C ARG A 348 2.86 0.12 5.25
N SER A 349 1.62 -0.11 5.68
CA SER A 349 0.53 -0.52 4.80
C SER A 349 0.26 0.47 3.66
N LEU A 350 0.64 1.74 3.87
CA LEU A 350 0.65 2.80 2.86
C LEU A 350 1.47 2.46 1.60
N TYR A 351 2.56 1.69 1.74
CA TYR A 351 3.45 1.31 0.64
C TYR A 351 3.13 -0.06 0.05
N VAL A 352 2.08 -0.74 0.53
CA VAL A 352 1.65 -2.00 -0.04
C VAL A 352 0.95 -1.76 -1.36
N ARG A 353 1.35 -2.47 -2.41
CA ARG A 353 0.63 -2.47 -3.69
C ARG A 353 -0.76 -3.09 -3.52
N GLN A 354 -1.80 -2.33 -3.87
CA GLN A 354 -3.19 -2.81 -3.88
C GLN A 354 -3.70 -2.89 -5.31
N LEU A 355 -4.41 -3.98 -5.63
CA LEU A 355 -5.08 -4.16 -6.92
C LEU A 355 -6.56 -3.80 -6.76
N ARG A 356 -7.08 -2.95 -7.65
CA ARG A 356 -8.46 -2.44 -7.58
C ARG A 356 -9.52 -3.55 -7.43
N ASN A 357 -9.33 -4.66 -8.16
CA ASN A 357 -10.25 -5.80 -8.16
C ASN A 357 -9.85 -6.90 -7.18
N ASN A 358 -8.67 -6.80 -6.56
CA ASN A 358 -8.10 -7.85 -5.73
C ASN A 358 -7.49 -7.24 -4.46
N PHE A 359 -8.37 -6.92 -3.52
CA PHE A 359 -7.99 -6.46 -2.20
C PHE A 359 -7.50 -7.59 -1.30
N PRO A 360 -6.55 -7.32 -0.41
CA PRO A 360 -6.10 -8.32 0.53
C PRO A 360 -7.17 -8.74 1.55
N ILE A 361 -7.16 -10.03 1.92
CA ILE A 361 -8.14 -10.63 2.85
C ILE A 361 -8.24 -9.84 4.17
N MET A 362 -7.11 -9.55 4.81
CA MET A 362 -7.10 -8.81 6.07
C MET A 362 -7.79 -7.44 5.94
N GLN A 363 -7.53 -6.70 4.86
CA GLN A 363 -8.18 -5.41 4.65
C GLN A 363 -9.69 -5.57 4.49
N LYS A 364 -10.15 -6.54 3.69
CA LYS A 364 -11.60 -6.81 3.54
C LYS A 364 -12.24 -7.18 4.89
N LEU A 365 -11.61 -8.07 5.65
CA LEU A 365 -12.14 -8.59 6.91
C LEU A 365 -12.26 -7.51 7.99
N PHE A 366 -11.32 -6.56 8.03
CA PHE A 366 -11.29 -5.47 9.00
C PHE A 366 -11.90 -4.15 8.48
N ASN A 367 -12.81 -4.22 7.49
CA ASN A 367 -13.57 -3.10 6.93
C ASN A 367 -12.73 -2.03 6.21
N GLY A 368 -11.68 -2.44 5.49
CA GLY A 368 -10.96 -1.58 4.55
C GLY A 368 -11.88 -1.06 3.44
N PRO A 369 -11.62 0.14 2.90
CA PRO A 369 -12.46 0.75 1.87
C PRO A 369 -12.31 0.06 0.51
N SER A 370 -13.39 0.02 -0.26
CA SER A 370 -13.37 -0.35 -1.69
C SER A 370 -12.50 0.62 -2.50
N ALA A 371 -11.79 0.13 -3.51
CA ALA A 371 -11.08 0.96 -4.52
C ALA A 371 -11.98 1.28 -5.71
N SER A 372 -13.22 0.78 -5.71
CA SER A 372 -14.19 1.06 -6.75
C SER A 372 -15.15 2.18 -6.39
N ASP A 373 -15.34 2.42 -5.10
CA ASP A 373 -16.37 3.32 -4.57
C ASP A 373 -15.77 4.40 -3.67
N SER A 374 -16.44 5.55 -3.61
CA SER A 374 -16.06 6.61 -2.66
C SER A 374 -16.47 6.22 -1.24
N CYS A 375 -15.53 6.29 -0.30
CA CYS A 375 -15.74 5.96 1.11
C CYS A 375 -15.57 7.21 2.00
N PRO A 376 -16.62 8.00 2.22
CA PRO A 376 -16.53 9.21 3.04
C PRO A 376 -16.47 8.91 4.54
N ARG A 377 -16.88 7.71 4.97
CA ARG A 377 -16.74 7.21 6.34
C ARG A 377 -16.58 5.70 6.30
N ARG A 378 -15.55 5.18 6.96
CA ARG A 378 -15.34 3.74 7.10
C ARG A 378 -16.35 3.19 8.11
N HIS A 379 -17.02 2.09 7.74
CA HIS A 379 -17.89 1.37 8.66
C HIS A 379 -17.05 0.44 9.54
N VAL A 380 -17.48 0.25 10.79
CA VAL A 380 -16.87 -0.69 11.71
C VAL A 380 -17.88 -1.78 12.00
N SER A 381 -17.52 -3.03 11.69
CA SER A 381 -18.29 -4.22 12.09
C SER A 381 -17.46 -5.09 13.02
N THR A 382 -18.11 -5.67 14.02
CA THR A 382 -17.55 -6.71 14.90
C THR A 382 -18.09 -8.06 14.46
N VAL A 383 -17.27 -8.85 13.77
CA VAL A 383 -17.65 -10.19 13.28
C VAL A 383 -16.71 -11.25 13.84
N ALA A 384 -17.23 -12.44 14.15
CA ALA A 384 -16.44 -13.52 14.76
C ALA A 384 -15.21 -13.95 13.94
N LEU A 385 -15.24 -13.74 12.62
CA LEU A 385 -14.11 -14.04 11.73
C LEU A 385 -12.87 -13.15 12.01
N GLN A 386 -13.04 -11.94 12.53
CA GLN A 386 -11.93 -11.02 12.83
C GLN A 386 -11.00 -11.57 13.94
N PRO A 387 -11.48 -11.92 15.15
CA PRO A 387 -10.64 -12.53 16.17
C PRO A 387 -10.14 -13.92 15.76
N LEU A 388 -10.94 -14.71 15.02
CA LEU A 388 -10.47 -16.01 14.50
C LEU A 388 -9.29 -15.86 13.52
N TYR A 389 -9.28 -14.81 12.70
CA TYR A 389 -8.13 -14.47 11.88
C TYR A 389 -6.91 -14.16 12.75
N MET A 390 -7.06 -13.33 13.78
CA MET A 390 -5.96 -12.96 14.66
C MET A 390 -5.41 -14.15 15.48
N LEU A 391 -6.24 -15.14 15.80
CA LEU A 391 -5.82 -16.33 16.51
C LEU A 391 -5.06 -17.33 15.63
N ASN A 392 -5.49 -17.52 14.37
CA ASN A 392 -5.06 -18.67 13.58
C ASN A 392 -4.21 -18.32 12.36
N ASN A 393 -4.15 -17.04 11.99
CA ASN A 393 -3.49 -16.67 10.75
C ASN A 393 -1.96 -16.84 10.85
N PRO A 394 -1.29 -17.47 9.85
CA PRO A 394 0.15 -17.69 9.87
C PRO A 394 0.98 -16.41 10.04
N PHE A 395 0.56 -15.30 9.42
CA PHE A 395 1.22 -14.01 9.59
C PHE A 395 1.18 -13.58 11.06
N ILE A 396 0.02 -13.67 11.73
CA ILE A 396 -0.10 -13.25 13.13
C ILE A 396 0.69 -14.15 14.07
N LEU A 397 0.64 -15.48 13.85
CA LEU A 397 1.45 -16.44 14.62
C LEU A 397 2.94 -16.13 14.47
N LYS A 398 3.40 -15.84 13.24
CA LYS A 398 4.79 -15.48 12.99
C LYS A 398 5.20 -14.17 13.67
N GLN A 399 4.34 -13.16 13.64
CA GLN A 399 4.61 -11.90 14.31
C GLN A 399 4.62 -12.04 15.83
N ALA A 400 3.83 -12.97 16.41
CA ALA A 400 3.89 -13.28 17.84
C ALA A 400 5.25 -13.91 18.25
N GLU A 401 5.81 -14.80 17.42
CA GLU A 401 7.15 -15.36 17.65
C GLU A 401 8.22 -14.26 17.64
N LEU A 402 8.18 -13.38 16.63
CA LEU A 402 9.14 -12.29 16.49
C LEU A 402 9.00 -11.26 17.62
N PHE A 403 7.76 -10.98 18.04
CA PHE A 403 7.47 -10.14 19.18
C PHE A 403 8.05 -10.73 20.47
N ALA A 404 7.86 -12.03 20.72
CA ALA A 404 8.47 -12.71 21.85
C ALA A 404 10.01 -12.71 21.78
N ALA A 405 10.60 -12.93 20.60
CA ALA A 405 12.04 -12.86 20.40
C ALA A 405 12.60 -11.45 20.71
N ARG A 406 11.89 -10.40 20.31
CA ARG A 406 12.23 -9.01 20.63
C ARG A 406 12.16 -8.73 22.13
N VAL A 407 11.09 -9.15 22.79
CA VAL A 407 10.93 -9.00 24.25
C VAL A 407 12.04 -9.73 24.98
N PHE A 408 12.29 -11.00 24.63
CA PHE A 408 13.32 -11.83 25.22
C PHE A 408 14.73 -11.25 25.01
N GLY A 409 15.05 -10.80 23.79
CA GLY A 409 16.34 -10.18 23.47
C GLY A 409 16.61 -8.88 24.24
N THR A 410 15.57 -8.14 24.62
CA THR A 410 15.70 -6.86 25.32
C THR A 410 15.63 -7.01 26.85
N ALA A 411 14.67 -7.80 27.35
CA ALA A 411 14.42 -7.99 28.79
C ALA A 411 15.28 -9.11 29.41
N GLY A 412 15.89 -9.97 28.59
CA GLY A 412 16.64 -11.13 29.05
C GLY A 412 15.73 -12.18 29.69
N GLN A 413 16.22 -12.86 30.72
CA GLN A 413 15.56 -13.99 31.38
C GLN A 413 14.60 -13.59 32.52
N ASP A 414 14.47 -12.30 32.85
CA ASP A 414 13.64 -11.83 33.97
C ASP A 414 12.15 -11.80 33.55
N PRO A 415 11.29 -12.67 34.13
CA PRO A 415 9.89 -12.75 33.73
C PRO A 415 9.11 -11.44 33.97
N LEU A 416 9.38 -10.73 35.06
CA LEU A 416 8.64 -9.50 35.36
C LEU A 416 8.98 -8.40 34.35
N ARG A 417 10.26 -8.30 33.96
CA ARG A 417 10.68 -7.36 32.90
C ARG A 417 10.11 -7.75 31.54
N GLN A 418 10.03 -9.04 31.23
CA GLN A 418 9.40 -9.51 29.99
C GLN A 418 7.92 -9.11 29.93
N ILE A 419 7.16 -9.34 31.01
CA ILE A 419 5.75 -8.95 31.10
C ILE A 419 5.59 -7.44 30.94
N GLN A 420 6.37 -6.65 31.69
CA GLN A 420 6.31 -5.19 31.61
C GLN A 420 6.62 -4.67 30.20
N LEU A 421 7.67 -5.19 29.56
CA LEU A 421 8.04 -4.78 28.21
C LEU A 421 6.99 -5.19 27.18
N ALA A 422 6.44 -6.39 27.27
CA ALA A 422 5.40 -6.87 26.37
C ALA A 422 4.14 -5.99 26.43
N PHE A 423 3.69 -5.61 27.63
CA PHE A 423 2.55 -4.72 27.81
C PHE A 423 2.80 -3.31 27.26
N VAL A 424 3.97 -2.72 27.53
CA VAL A 424 4.30 -1.39 27.03
C VAL A 424 4.38 -1.38 25.50
N LEU A 425 4.96 -2.42 24.89
CA LEU A 425 5.04 -2.53 23.43
C LEU A 425 3.67 -2.75 22.80
N ALA A 426 2.84 -3.66 23.33
CA ALA A 426 1.56 -4.01 22.74
C ALA A 426 0.45 -2.99 23.03
N LEU A 427 0.36 -2.51 24.26
CA LEU A 427 -0.79 -1.75 24.78
C LEU A 427 -0.44 -0.30 25.14
N GLY A 428 0.85 0.09 25.09
CA GLY A 428 1.27 1.46 25.40
C GLY A 428 1.21 1.85 26.88
N ARG A 429 0.88 0.91 27.78
CA ARG A 429 0.85 1.11 29.23
C ARG A 429 1.62 0.03 29.98
N SER A 430 1.92 0.29 31.25
CA SER A 430 2.44 -0.74 32.15
C SER A 430 1.33 -1.71 32.59
N PRO A 431 1.66 -2.98 32.86
CA PRO A 431 0.69 -3.95 33.38
C PRO A 431 0.24 -3.52 34.78
N GLU A 432 -1.04 -3.69 35.07
CA GLU A 432 -1.57 -3.52 36.42
C GLU A 432 -1.22 -4.74 37.29
N ARG A 433 -1.45 -4.63 38.60
CA ARG A 433 -1.18 -5.73 39.53
C ARG A 433 -1.95 -7.01 39.14
N ALA A 434 -3.21 -6.87 38.74
CA ALA A 434 -4.02 -8.00 38.29
C ALA A 434 -3.48 -8.63 37.00
N ASP A 435 -2.96 -7.81 36.07
CA ASP A 435 -2.33 -8.29 34.83
C ASP A 435 -1.08 -9.13 35.14
N VAL A 436 -0.22 -8.63 36.04
CA VAL A 436 1.01 -9.35 36.43
C VAL A 436 0.67 -10.67 37.13
N GLU A 437 -0.31 -10.68 38.02
CA GLU A 437 -0.76 -11.89 38.72
C GLU A 437 -1.32 -12.93 37.74
N ALA A 438 -2.19 -12.52 36.81
CA ALA A 438 -2.78 -13.40 35.80
C ALA A 438 -1.73 -13.97 34.83
N VAL A 439 -0.83 -13.13 34.33
CA VAL A 439 0.22 -13.57 33.40
C VAL A 439 1.25 -14.45 34.08
N SER A 440 1.62 -14.15 35.34
CA SER A 440 2.54 -15.00 36.10
C SER A 440 1.93 -16.39 36.30
N ALA A 441 0.65 -16.47 36.69
CA ALA A 441 -0.06 -17.74 36.83
C ALA A 441 -0.12 -18.51 35.51
N PHE A 442 -0.36 -17.83 34.39
CA PHE A 442 -0.32 -18.43 33.06
C PHE A 442 1.07 -19.00 32.71
N LEU A 443 2.14 -18.25 32.95
CA LEU A 443 3.51 -18.70 32.65
C LEU A 443 3.96 -19.89 33.52
N GLU A 444 3.47 -20.00 34.76
CA GLU A 444 3.72 -21.18 35.62
C GLU A 444 3.14 -22.48 35.05
N THR A 445 2.07 -22.43 34.25
CA THR A 445 1.53 -23.63 33.59
C THR A 445 2.51 -24.25 32.58
N TYR A 446 3.47 -23.47 32.07
CA TYR A 446 4.54 -23.95 31.18
C TYR A 446 5.76 -24.49 31.93
N LYS A 447 5.86 -24.25 33.24
CA LYS A 447 6.94 -24.76 34.10
C LYS A 447 6.61 -26.09 34.78
N GLY A 448 5.35 -26.54 34.70
CA GLY A 448 4.94 -27.87 35.16
C GLY A 448 5.68 -28.97 34.37
N PRO A 449 5.84 -30.18 34.94
CA PRO A 449 6.56 -31.26 34.27
C PRO A 449 5.95 -31.53 32.89
N GLU A 450 6.77 -31.37 31.84
CA GLU A 450 6.48 -31.78 30.48
C GLU A 450 6.13 -33.27 30.46
N THR A 451 4.85 -33.59 30.54
CA THR A 451 4.32 -34.83 29.96
C THR A 451 3.17 -34.44 29.08
N LEU A 452 3.46 -34.28 27.79
CA LEU A 452 2.76 -34.92 26.69
C LEU A 452 3.68 -34.82 25.47
N SER A 453 4.73 -35.63 25.48
CA SER A 453 5.33 -36.12 24.24
C SER A 453 4.21 -36.75 23.42
N GLY A 454 4.01 -36.19 22.21
CA GLY A 454 3.05 -36.70 21.26
C GLY A 454 3.44 -38.10 20.80
N ASN A 455 2.88 -39.10 21.45
CA ASN A 455 2.49 -40.33 20.78
C ASN A 455 0.97 -40.41 20.85
N GLY A 456 0.35 -40.46 19.67
CA GLY A 456 -1.08 -40.41 19.50
C GLY A 456 -1.79 -41.42 20.38
N THR A 457 -2.70 -40.91 21.22
CA THR A 457 -3.91 -41.62 21.60
C THR A 457 -4.90 -40.61 22.14
N SER A 458 -6.09 -40.63 21.54
CA SER A 458 -7.28 -39.86 21.88
C SER A 458 -7.47 -39.74 23.40
N ARG A 459 -7.37 -38.51 23.93
CA ARG A 459 -7.96 -38.17 25.22
C ARG A 459 -9.40 -37.74 24.98
N LYS A 460 -10.33 -38.63 25.32
CA LYS A 460 -11.76 -38.35 25.42
C LYS A 460 -11.98 -37.04 26.16
N SER A 461 -12.59 -36.07 25.48
CA SER A 461 -13.07 -34.83 26.06
C SER A 461 -14.03 -35.15 27.21
N THR A 462 -13.64 -34.81 28.42
CA THR A 462 -14.61 -34.59 29.50
C THR A 462 -15.25 -33.25 29.23
N GLU A 463 -16.48 -33.30 28.71
CA GLU A 463 -17.36 -32.16 28.57
C GLU A 463 -17.50 -31.45 29.93
N HIS A 464 -16.96 -30.24 30.03
CA HIS A 464 -17.54 -29.23 30.89
C HIS A 464 -18.38 -28.33 29.99
N GLN A 465 -19.69 -28.60 29.95
CA GLN A 465 -20.68 -27.74 29.32
C GLN A 465 -20.64 -26.37 30.00
N VAL A 466 -20.07 -25.37 29.34
CA VAL A 466 -20.39 -23.97 29.61
C VAL A 466 -21.57 -23.62 28.70
N VAL A 467 -22.76 -23.57 29.30
CA VAL A 467 -24.01 -23.20 28.63
C VAL A 467 -23.93 -21.72 28.22
N ALA A 468 -23.68 -21.45 26.95
CA ALA A 468 -23.90 -20.15 26.35
C ALA A 468 -25.38 -20.04 25.92
N LEU A 469 -26.15 -19.24 26.68
CA LEU A 469 -27.50 -18.82 26.32
C LEU A 469 -27.44 -17.90 25.09
N ILE A 470 -27.60 -18.46 23.90
CA ILE A 470 -27.82 -17.70 22.66
C ILE A 470 -29.32 -17.74 22.34
N GLY A 471 -29.96 -16.58 22.47
CA GLY A 471 -31.33 -16.35 22.03
C GLY A 471 -31.48 -16.52 20.52
N LYS A 472 -32.45 -17.34 20.13
CA LYS A 472 -32.85 -17.59 18.75
C LYS A 472 -33.37 -16.31 18.09
N ALA A 473 -32.86 -15.99 16.89
CA ALA A 473 -33.61 -15.26 15.88
C ALA A 473 -33.58 -16.05 14.57
N SER A 474 -34.75 -16.54 14.21
CA SER A 474 -35.08 -17.27 12.99
C SER A 474 -35.07 -16.38 11.77
N THR A 475 -34.57 -16.88 10.64
CA THR A 475 -35.24 -16.81 9.33
C THR A 475 -34.63 -17.85 8.40
N GLY A 476 -35.45 -18.77 7.91
CA GLY A 476 -35.06 -19.81 6.98
C GLY A 476 -35.25 -19.41 5.51
N SER A 477 -34.63 -20.17 4.63
CA SER A 477 -35.23 -20.65 3.39
C SER A 477 -34.36 -21.78 2.84
N ALA A 478 -34.98 -22.94 2.67
CA ALA A 478 -34.38 -24.13 2.11
C ALA A 478 -34.62 -24.16 0.60
N THR A 479 -33.58 -24.45 -0.18
CA THR A 479 -33.76 -25.10 -1.48
C THR A 479 -32.69 -26.15 -1.69
N LYS A 480 -33.14 -27.41 -1.71
CA LYS A 480 -32.41 -28.61 -2.11
C LYS A 480 -31.99 -28.52 -3.58
N ARG A 481 -30.73 -28.82 -3.89
CA ARG A 481 -30.33 -29.45 -5.16
C ARG A 481 -29.30 -30.54 -4.91
N ALA A 482 -29.47 -31.60 -5.70
CA ALA A 482 -28.96 -32.95 -5.50
C ALA A 482 -27.47 -33.11 -5.85
N ALA A 483 -26.93 -34.20 -5.32
CA ALA A 483 -25.56 -34.67 -5.39
C ALA A 483 -25.02 -34.84 -6.81
N GLY A 484 -23.74 -34.51 -6.98
CA GLY A 484 -22.89 -34.96 -8.06
C GLY A 484 -21.55 -35.37 -7.44
N ASP A 485 -21.28 -36.67 -7.47
CA ASP A 485 -20.04 -37.28 -7.00
C ASP A 485 -18.87 -36.76 -7.83
N GLY A 486 -17.99 -36.02 -7.18
CA GLY A 486 -16.72 -35.55 -7.71
C GLY A 486 -15.71 -35.61 -6.59
N GLU A 487 -14.91 -36.66 -6.59
CA GLU A 487 -13.82 -36.91 -5.64
C GLU A 487 -12.77 -35.80 -5.81
N VAL A 488 -12.90 -34.73 -5.02
CA VAL A 488 -11.86 -33.71 -4.87
C VAL A 488 -10.91 -34.24 -3.81
N THR A 489 -9.73 -34.67 -4.24
CA THR A 489 -8.63 -34.98 -3.34
C THR A 489 -8.21 -33.70 -2.62
N GLU A 490 -8.75 -33.50 -1.41
CA GLU A 490 -8.29 -32.49 -0.48
C GLU A 490 -6.84 -32.80 -0.10
N GLY A 491 -5.90 -32.11 -0.74
CA GLY A 491 -4.53 -31.99 -0.24
C GLY A 491 -4.57 -31.28 1.11
N THR A 492 -4.71 -32.06 2.18
CA THR A 492 -4.64 -31.57 3.56
C THR A 492 -3.21 -31.12 3.83
N THR A 493 -2.89 -29.88 3.46
CA THR A 493 -1.74 -29.19 4.05
C THR A 493 -2.15 -28.82 5.46
N GLN A 494 -1.86 -29.71 6.41
CA GLN A 494 -1.92 -29.38 7.83
C GLN A 494 -1.10 -28.10 8.03
N PRO A 495 -1.62 -27.08 8.75
CA PRO A 495 -0.81 -25.95 9.14
C PRO A 495 0.36 -26.51 9.94
N THR A 496 1.57 -26.30 9.43
CA THR A 496 2.79 -26.72 10.09
C THR A 496 2.93 -25.84 11.31
N ALA A 497 2.38 -26.28 12.44
CA ALA A 497 2.73 -25.74 13.74
C ALA A 497 4.23 -25.95 13.89
N VAL A 498 5.01 -24.88 13.78
CA VAL A 498 6.43 -24.89 14.06
C VAL A 498 6.57 -25.40 15.49
N GLN A 499 7.12 -26.60 15.67
CA GLN A 499 7.44 -27.16 16.97
C GLN A 499 8.56 -26.31 17.57
N LEU A 500 8.19 -25.29 18.34
CA LEU A 500 9.11 -24.51 19.15
C LEU A 500 9.46 -25.37 20.37
N THR A 501 10.60 -26.07 20.33
CA THR A 501 11.11 -26.80 21.50
C THR A 501 11.85 -25.82 22.41
N ASN A 502 11.61 -25.91 23.73
CA ASN A 502 12.30 -25.10 24.75
C ASN A 502 13.80 -25.43 24.88
N GLU A 503 14.35 -26.28 24.01
CA GLU A 503 15.71 -26.82 24.09
C GLU A 503 16.80 -25.85 23.60
N ASN A 504 16.43 -24.76 22.90
CA ASN A 504 17.38 -23.78 22.39
C ASN A 504 17.40 -22.50 23.25
N PRO A 505 18.47 -22.23 24.02
CA PRO A 505 18.56 -21.05 24.90
C PRO A 505 18.60 -19.70 24.16
N LYS A 506 18.66 -19.72 22.81
CA LYS A 506 18.56 -18.52 21.96
C LYS A 506 17.14 -18.25 21.44
N GLN A 507 16.19 -19.16 21.64
CA GLN A 507 14.80 -18.97 21.24
C GLN A 507 13.95 -18.51 22.42
N PRO A 508 12.93 -17.66 22.19
CA PRO A 508 12.02 -17.26 23.25
C PRO A 508 11.26 -18.50 23.77
N PRO A 509 11.03 -18.62 25.08
CA PRO A 509 10.29 -19.73 25.64
C PRO A 509 8.84 -19.74 25.12
N GLN A 510 8.26 -20.93 24.95
CA GLN A 510 6.93 -21.09 24.37
C GLN A 510 5.84 -20.28 25.10
N GLY A 511 5.90 -20.21 26.44
CA GLY A 511 4.97 -19.42 27.25
C GLY A 511 5.02 -17.92 26.91
N LEU A 512 6.18 -17.38 26.56
CA LEU A 512 6.32 -15.98 26.15
C LEU A 512 5.73 -15.74 24.75
N VAL A 513 5.87 -16.70 23.84
CA VAL A 513 5.24 -16.62 22.50
C VAL A 513 3.72 -16.59 22.63
N HIS A 514 3.14 -17.45 23.46
CA HIS A 514 1.71 -17.46 23.69
C HIS A 514 1.21 -16.22 24.45
N LEU A 515 1.98 -15.67 25.38
CA LEU A 515 1.68 -14.38 25.99
C LEU A 515 1.61 -13.26 24.93
N CYS A 516 2.63 -13.16 24.09
CA CYS A 516 2.68 -12.19 23.00
C CYS A 516 1.50 -12.38 22.03
N HIS A 517 1.16 -13.61 21.69
CA HIS A 517 0.00 -13.92 20.85
C HIS A 517 -1.32 -13.52 21.51
N ALA A 518 -1.49 -13.78 22.81
CA ALA A 518 -2.67 -13.35 23.57
C ALA A 518 -2.81 -11.82 23.59
N LEU A 519 -1.71 -11.09 23.81
CA LEU A 519 -1.70 -9.62 23.80
C LEU A 519 -2.15 -9.05 22.45
N LEU A 520 -1.70 -9.63 21.33
CA LEU A 520 -2.15 -9.24 19.98
C LEU A 520 -3.65 -9.49 19.73
N ASN A 521 -4.31 -10.30 20.56
CA ASN A 521 -5.71 -10.66 20.46
C ASN A 521 -6.61 -9.96 21.49
N LEU A 522 -6.05 -9.10 22.36
CA LEU A 522 -6.83 -8.31 23.30
C LEU A 522 -7.61 -7.20 22.58
N ASN A 523 -8.81 -6.88 23.07
CA ASN A 523 -9.56 -5.73 22.57
C ASN A 523 -8.74 -4.43 22.68
N GLU A 524 -8.01 -4.23 23.77
CA GLU A 524 -7.15 -3.06 23.97
C GLU A 524 -6.09 -2.89 22.86
N PHE A 525 -5.65 -3.98 22.20
CA PHE A 525 -4.75 -3.90 21.05
C PHE A 525 -5.44 -3.36 19.79
N PHE A 526 -6.75 -3.54 19.65
CA PHE A 526 -7.53 -3.12 18.48
C PHE A 526 -8.22 -1.77 18.65
N TYR A 527 -8.21 -1.18 19.85
CA TYR A 527 -8.96 0.04 20.15
C TYR A 527 -8.03 1.13 20.68
N LEU A 528 -8.29 2.37 20.28
CA LEU A 528 -7.70 3.55 20.89
C LEU A 528 -8.62 3.97 22.03
N GLU A 529 -8.17 3.68 23.26
CA GLU A 529 -8.87 3.99 24.51
C GLU A 529 -8.50 5.34 25.11
#